data_AF-A0A1R4JKF0-F1
#
_entry.id   AF-A0A1R4JKF0-F1
#
_cell.length_a   1.000
_cell.length_b   1.000
_cell.length_c   1.000
_cell.angle_alpha   90.00
_cell.angle_beta   90.00
_cell.angle_gamma   90.00
#
_symmetry.space_group_name_H-M   'P 1'
#
loop_
_entity.id
_entity.type
_entity.pdbx_description
1 polymer ?
#
loop_
_entity_poly.entity_id
_entity_poly.type
_entity_poly.pdbx_seq_one_letter_code
_entity_poly.pdbx_strand_id
1 'polypeptide(L)'
;MNKILFALALIILLVSSSNAQQEQTSKDDVLIVKAFLNDIAVPETRADVILAKHVQIEKSLTNEEYDYLEASIDEIRLNLQTKNIETIDYVPFDKLSRRDKRDIDPEGKPTSKMYFLYYNDRLMLAVYLENGKIGSFTLVSKGNNLAHFVTY
;
A
#
# COMPACT_ATOMS: atom_id res chain seq x y z
N MET A 1 -10.58 -33.27 34.86
CA MET A 1 -11.34 -32.36 33.98
C MET A 1 -10.84 -30.91 34.01
N ASN A 2 -10.51 -30.34 35.18
CA ASN A 2 -10.10 -28.92 35.29
C ASN A 2 -8.79 -28.53 34.57
N LYS A 3 -7.83 -29.45 34.40
CA LYS A 3 -6.54 -29.14 33.74
C LYS A 3 -6.66 -28.93 32.23
N ILE A 4 -7.59 -29.63 31.57
CA ILE A 4 -7.83 -29.50 30.12
C ILE A 4 -8.57 -28.20 29.82
N LEU A 5 -9.52 -27.81 30.66
CA LEU A 5 -10.25 -26.55 30.52
C LEU A 5 -9.33 -25.33 30.72
N PHE A 6 -8.37 -25.42 31.65
CA PHE A 6 -7.35 -24.38 31.86
C PHE A 6 -6.38 -24.27 30.67
N ALA A 7 -5.94 -25.41 30.11
CA ALA A 7 -5.07 -25.42 28.94
C ALA A 7 -5.77 -24.83 27.69
N LEU A 8 -7.07 -25.10 27.52
CA LEU A 8 -7.86 -24.56 26.41
C LEU A 8 -8.04 -23.03 26.54
N ALA A 9 -8.29 -22.53 27.76
CA ALA A 9 -8.40 -21.10 28.02
C ALA A 9 -7.08 -20.35 27.76
N LEU A 10 -5.93 -20.97 28.08
CA LEU A 10 -4.60 -20.39 27.83
C LEU A 10 -4.30 -20.29 26.32
N ILE A 11 -4.71 -21.30 25.55
CA ILE A 11 -4.54 -21.28 24.08
C ILE A 11 -5.39 -20.17 23.45
N ILE A 12 -6.66 -20.00 23.86
CA ILE A 12 -7.55 -18.96 23.32
C ILE A 12 -6.99 -17.54 23.57
N LEU A 13 -6.37 -17.30 24.73
CA LEU A 13 -5.74 -16.02 25.05
C LEU A 13 -4.52 -15.75 24.16
N LEU A 14 -3.71 -16.77 23.87
CA LEU A 14 -2.53 -16.63 23.00
C LEU A 14 -2.89 -16.33 21.54
N VAL A 15 -3.97 -16.92 21.00
CA VAL A 15 -4.41 -16.63 19.61
C VAL A 15 -5.01 -15.23 19.47
N SER A 16 -5.61 -14.70 20.54
CA SER A 16 -6.24 -13.37 20.50
C SER A 16 -5.21 -12.24 20.41
N SER A 17 -4.04 -12.38 21.04
CA SER A 17 -2.99 -11.36 21.03
C SER A 17 -2.36 -11.17 19.64
N SER A 18 -2.17 -12.26 18.88
CA SER A 18 -1.57 -12.22 17.54
C SER A 18 -2.45 -11.46 16.54
N ASN A 19 -3.78 -11.65 16.58
CA ASN A 19 -4.71 -10.97 15.69
C ASN A 19 -4.78 -9.47 15.96
N ALA A 20 -4.75 -9.05 17.24
CA ALA A 20 -4.78 -7.63 17.61
C ALA A 20 -3.53 -6.87 17.12
N GLN A 21 -2.35 -7.49 17.21
CA GLN A 21 -1.10 -6.90 16.73
C GLN A 21 -1.09 -6.75 15.19
N GLN A 22 -1.66 -7.71 14.46
CA GLN A 22 -1.78 -7.66 13.01
C GLN A 22 -2.77 -6.57 12.56
N GLU A 23 -3.91 -6.43 13.25
CA GLU A 23 -4.88 -5.37 12.95
C GLU A 23 -4.31 -3.97 13.23
N GLN A 24 -3.58 -3.80 14.34
CA GLN A 24 -2.91 -2.53 14.65
C GLN A 24 -1.86 -2.18 13.60
N THR A 25 -1.02 -3.15 13.22
CA THR A 25 0.01 -2.96 12.17
C THR A 25 -0.64 -2.53 10.84
N SER A 26 -1.77 -3.12 10.47
CA SER A 26 -2.50 -2.76 9.25
C SER A 26 -3.09 -1.35 9.32
N LYS A 27 -3.59 -0.92 10.48
CA LYS A 27 -4.06 0.46 10.68
C LYS A 27 -2.92 1.47 10.52
N ASP A 28 -1.76 1.19 11.12
CA ASP A 28 -0.59 2.07 11.04
C ASP A 28 -0.07 2.17 9.59
N ASP A 29 -0.03 1.04 8.87
CA ASP A 29 0.31 1.00 7.46
C ASP A 29 -0.65 1.84 6.59
N VAL A 30 -1.97 1.71 6.81
CA VAL A 30 -2.98 2.50 6.07
C VAL A 30 -2.81 4.00 6.34
N LEU A 31 -2.42 4.39 7.55
CA LEU A 31 -2.14 5.80 7.87
C LEU A 31 -0.95 6.35 7.07
N ILE A 32 0.10 5.55 6.84
CA ILE A 32 1.23 5.92 5.99
C ILE A 32 0.75 6.17 4.55
N VAL A 33 -0.02 5.24 4.00
CA VAL A 33 -0.54 5.36 2.62
C VAL A 33 -1.50 6.54 2.47
N LYS A 34 -2.33 6.81 3.49
CA LYS A 34 -3.19 8.00 3.52
C LYS A 34 -2.39 9.30 3.54
N ALA A 35 -1.34 9.38 4.37
CA ALA A 35 -0.48 10.56 4.42
C ALA A 35 0.20 10.83 3.08
N PHE A 36 0.66 9.77 2.40
CA PHE A 36 1.22 9.85 1.06
C PHE A 36 0.21 10.43 0.04
N LEU A 37 -1.00 9.86 -0.05
CA LEU A 37 -2.03 10.39 -0.95
C LEU A 37 -2.45 11.82 -0.63
N ASN A 38 -2.59 12.16 0.65
CA ASN A 38 -2.99 13.50 1.07
C ASN A 38 -1.98 14.56 0.63
N ASP A 39 -0.67 14.28 0.72
CA ASP A 39 0.35 15.21 0.27
C ASP A 39 0.40 15.32 -1.26
N ILE A 40 0.15 14.22 -1.99
CA ILE A 40 0.01 14.26 -3.46
C ILE A 40 -1.16 15.14 -3.89
N ALA A 41 -2.26 15.09 -3.13
CA ALA A 41 -3.49 15.81 -3.42
C ALA A 41 -3.35 17.34 -3.34
N VAL A 42 -2.34 17.84 -2.64
CA VAL A 42 -2.06 19.27 -2.51
C VAL A 42 -1.35 19.73 -3.78
N PRO A 43 -2.00 20.53 -4.66
CA PRO A 43 -1.44 20.85 -5.99
C PRO A 43 -0.09 21.59 -5.94
N GLU A 44 0.15 22.33 -4.87
CA GLU A 44 1.37 23.14 -4.69
C GLU A 44 2.58 22.33 -4.20
N THR A 45 2.39 21.08 -3.74
CA THR A 45 3.49 20.26 -3.25
C THR A 45 4.24 19.65 -4.42
N ARG A 46 5.53 19.98 -4.57
CA ARG A 46 6.38 19.44 -5.63
C ARG A 46 6.60 17.92 -5.48
N ALA A 47 6.76 17.23 -6.61
CA ALA A 47 6.94 15.78 -6.64
C ALA A 47 8.18 15.32 -5.86
N ASP A 48 9.34 15.98 -6.04
CA ASP A 48 10.57 15.71 -5.29
C ASP A 48 10.38 15.74 -3.77
N VAL A 49 9.61 16.71 -3.27
CA VAL A 49 9.30 16.84 -1.84
C VAL A 49 8.47 15.66 -1.33
N ILE A 50 7.50 15.20 -2.12
CA ILE A 50 6.67 14.04 -1.78
C ILE A 50 7.52 12.77 -1.77
N LEU A 51 8.35 12.57 -2.80
CA LEU A 51 9.27 11.43 -2.91
C LEU A 51 10.21 11.38 -1.70
N ALA A 52 10.88 12.49 -1.37
CA ALA A 52 11.79 12.56 -0.24
C ALA A 52 11.11 12.26 1.12
N LYS A 53 9.86 12.71 1.28
CA LYS A 53 9.09 12.53 2.52
C LYS A 53 8.60 11.09 2.70
N HIS A 54 8.02 10.51 1.65
CA HIS A 54 7.22 9.28 1.77
C HIS A 54 7.88 8.05 1.18
N VAL A 55 8.73 8.21 0.17
CA VAL A 55 9.29 7.09 -0.59
C VAL A 55 10.65 6.70 -0.02
N GLN A 56 10.88 5.39 0.08
CA GLN A 56 12.18 4.82 0.33
C GLN A 56 12.89 4.75 -1.03
N ILE A 57 13.94 5.56 -1.18
CA ILE A 57 14.72 5.63 -2.42
C ILE A 57 16.08 4.99 -2.16
N GLU A 58 16.44 3.99 -2.97
CA GLU A 58 17.76 3.38 -2.89
C GLU A 58 18.86 4.31 -3.42
N LYS A 59 20.07 4.17 -2.86
CA LYS A 59 21.24 4.98 -3.26
C LYS A 59 21.69 4.70 -4.69
N SER A 60 21.28 3.58 -5.26
CA SER A 60 21.58 3.14 -6.62
C SER A 60 20.69 3.77 -7.69
N LEU A 61 19.60 4.45 -7.30
CA LEU A 61 18.67 5.06 -8.24
C LEU A 61 19.39 6.11 -9.09
N THR A 62 19.24 6.00 -10.40
CA THR A 62 19.77 6.98 -11.36
C THR A 62 18.90 8.24 -11.42
N ASN A 63 19.45 9.33 -11.96
CA ASN A 63 18.67 10.56 -12.17
C ASN A 63 17.48 10.32 -13.11
N GLU A 64 17.65 9.49 -14.15
CA GLU A 64 16.56 9.18 -15.08
C GLU A 64 15.41 8.43 -14.39
N GLU A 65 15.73 7.44 -13.55
CA GLU A 65 14.74 6.73 -12.74
C GLU A 65 14.04 7.65 -11.72
N TYR A 66 14.76 8.62 -11.16
CA TYR A 66 14.19 9.63 -10.29
C TYR A 66 13.23 10.57 -11.03
N ASP A 67 13.58 11.01 -12.24
CA ASP A 67 12.70 11.81 -13.09
C ASP A 67 11.41 11.06 -13.44
N TYR A 68 11.50 9.74 -13.72
CA TYR A 68 10.32 8.89 -13.91
C TYR A 68 9.45 8.79 -12.66
N LEU A 69 10.04 8.75 -11.47
CA LEU A 69 9.29 8.77 -10.21
C LEU A 69 8.54 10.09 -10.02
N GLU A 70 9.18 11.22 -10.31
CA GLU A 70 8.51 12.53 -10.23
C GLU A 70 7.30 12.58 -11.16
N ALA A 71 7.48 12.15 -12.42
CA ALA A 71 6.40 12.08 -13.39
C ALA A 71 5.25 11.16 -12.93
N SER A 72 5.58 10.04 -12.27
CA SER A 72 4.59 9.11 -11.73
C SER A 72 3.77 9.74 -10.59
N ILE A 73 4.39 10.55 -9.73
CA ILE A 73 3.67 11.33 -8.69
C ILE A 73 2.71 12.33 -9.33
N ASP A 74 3.16 13.03 -10.37
CA ASP A 74 2.32 13.99 -11.10
C ASP A 74 1.13 13.30 -11.79
N GLU A 75 1.32 12.10 -12.35
CA GLU A 75 0.23 11.31 -12.93
C GLU A 75 -0.77 10.84 -11.87
N ILE A 76 -0.31 10.41 -10.68
CA ILE A 76 -1.22 10.11 -9.56
C ILE A 76 -2.01 11.36 -9.18
N ARG A 77 -1.36 12.53 -9.10
CA ARG A 77 -2.01 13.81 -8.77
C ARG A 77 -3.13 14.14 -9.76
N LEU A 78 -2.85 14.06 -11.06
CA LEU A 78 -3.86 14.29 -12.11
C LEU A 78 -5.06 13.34 -11.95
N ASN A 79 -4.81 12.07 -11.64
CA ASN A 79 -5.86 11.09 -11.39
C ASN A 79 -6.70 11.42 -10.14
N LEU A 80 -6.09 12.00 -9.10
CA LEU A 80 -6.76 12.37 -7.84
C LEU A 80 -7.59 13.65 -7.94
N GLN A 81 -7.25 14.61 -8.81
CA GLN A 81 -7.94 15.90 -8.92
C GLN A 81 -9.46 15.78 -9.16
N THR A 82 -9.91 14.68 -9.75
CA THR A 82 -11.33 14.41 -10.05
C THR A 82 -12.02 13.52 -9.01
N LYS A 83 -11.33 13.16 -7.92
CA LYS A 83 -11.78 12.15 -6.95
C LYS A 83 -11.93 12.76 -5.56
N ASN A 84 -12.91 12.27 -4.81
CA ASN A 84 -12.94 12.50 -3.38
C ASN A 84 -11.99 11.48 -2.70
N ILE A 85 -10.92 11.99 -2.11
CA ILE A 85 -9.88 11.16 -1.48
C ILE A 85 -10.40 10.46 -0.23
N GLU A 86 -11.37 11.07 0.47
CA GLU A 86 -11.98 10.48 1.66
C GLU A 86 -12.78 9.20 1.37
N THR A 87 -13.17 9.01 0.10
CA THR A 87 -13.92 7.82 -0.35
C THR A 87 -13.02 6.78 -1.03
N ILE A 88 -11.69 6.92 -0.94
CA ILE A 88 -10.77 5.90 -1.43
C ILE A 88 -10.76 4.73 -0.45
N ASP A 89 -10.97 3.53 -0.98
CA ASP A 89 -10.86 2.30 -0.21
C ASP A 89 -9.41 1.80 -0.22
N TYR A 90 -8.90 1.42 0.94
CA TYR A 90 -7.55 0.92 1.14
C TYR A 90 -7.63 -0.58 1.45
N VAL A 91 -7.45 -1.41 0.43
CA VAL A 91 -7.66 -2.85 0.53
C VAL A 91 -6.31 -3.56 0.66
N PRO A 92 -6.02 -4.24 1.79
CA PRO A 92 -4.81 -5.04 1.90
C PRO A 92 -4.89 -6.28 1.00
N PHE A 93 -3.73 -6.79 0.56
CA PHE A 93 -3.65 -7.93 -0.36
C PHE A 93 -4.50 -9.14 0.07
N ASP A 94 -4.51 -9.49 1.35
CA ASP A 94 -5.23 -10.66 1.87
C ASP A 94 -6.75 -10.54 1.68
N LYS A 95 -7.29 -9.32 1.60
CA LYS A 95 -8.71 -9.02 1.38
C LYS A 95 -9.12 -8.92 -0.09
N LEU A 96 -8.17 -8.95 -1.03
CA LEU A 96 -8.49 -8.97 -2.45
C LEU A 96 -9.24 -10.24 -2.86
N SER A 97 -10.08 -10.12 -3.89
CA SER A 97 -10.76 -11.26 -4.49
C SER A 97 -9.73 -12.22 -5.12
N ARG A 98 -10.10 -13.49 -5.26
CA ARG A 98 -9.23 -14.49 -5.91
C ARG A 98 -8.88 -14.11 -7.36
N ARG A 99 -9.81 -13.44 -8.05
CA ARG A 99 -9.60 -12.98 -9.42
C ARG A 99 -8.52 -11.90 -9.44
N ASP A 100 -8.66 -10.88 -8.60
CA ASP A 100 -7.75 -9.73 -8.62
C ASP A 100 -6.34 -10.14 -8.14
N LYS A 101 -6.24 -11.05 -7.16
CA LYS A 101 -4.96 -11.62 -6.71
C LYS A 101 -4.16 -12.32 -7.81
N ARG A 102 -4.84 -12.93 -8.79
CA ARG A 102 -4.18 -13.65 -9.88
C ARG A 102 -3.49 -12.69 -10.86
N ASP A 103 -4.00 -11.48 -10.96
CA ASP A 103 -3.51 -10.47 -11.90
C ASP A 103 -2.46 -9.55 -11.25
N ILE A 104 -1.93 -9.97 -10.08
CA ILE A 104 -0.89 -9.28 -9.32
C ILE A 104 0.34 -10.17 -9.22
N ASP A 105 1.49 -9.65 -9.62
CA ASP A 105 2.78 -10.26 -9.33
C ASP A 105 3.44 -9.52 -8.14
N PRO A 106 3.60 -10.17 -6.97
CA PRO A 106 4.26 -9.56 -5.83
C PRO A 106 5.77 -9.32 -6.03
N GLU A 107 6.39 -9.87 -7.09
CA GLU A 107 7.81 -9.70 -7.41
C GLU A 107 8.71 -10.04 -6.20
N GLY A 108 8.37 -11.14 -5.50
CA GLY A 108 9.08 -11.63 -4.31
C GLY A 108 8.87 -10.84 -3.02
N LYS A 109 8.04 -9.77 -3.02
CA LYS A 109 7.83 -8.90 -1.86
C LYS A 109 6.74 -9.44 -0.91
N PRO A 110 6.82 -9.13 0.40
CA PRO A 110 5.79 -9.54 1.36
C PRO A 110 4.41 -8.95 1.04
N THR A 111 3.45 -9.81 0.70
CA THR A 111 2.08 -9.38 0.37
C THR A 111 1.33 -8.75 1.55
N SER A 112 1.75 -9.03 2.79
CA SER A 112 1.19 -8.42 4.00
C SER A 112 1.46 -6.91 4.10
N LYS A 113 2.34 -6.37 3.24
CA LYS A 113 2.68 -4.95 3.14
C LYS A 113 2.20 -4.31 1.84
N MET A 114 1.30 -4.98 1.12
CA MET A 114 0.72 -4.47 -0.13
C MET A 114 -0.71 -3.99 0.09
N TYR A 115 -0.98 -2.79 -0.43
CA TYR A 115 -2.26 -2.10 -0.33
C TYR A 115 -2.72 -1.65 -1.72
N PHE A 116 -4.00 -1.85 -1.99
CA PHE A 116 -4.64 -1.60 -3.27
C PHE A 116 -5.74 -0.58 -3.07
N LEU A 117 -5.63 0.53 -3.78
CA LEU A 117 -6.47 1.70 -3.59
C LEU A 117 -7.54 1.69 -4.65
N TYR A 118 -8.79 1.74 -4.21
CA TYR A 118 -9.95 1.74 -5.09
C TYR A 118 -10.71 3.04 -4.98
N TYR A 119 -11.21 3.52 -6.12
CA TYR A 119 -12.18 4.61 -6.17
C TYR A 119 -13.37 4.16 -7.02
N ASN A 120 -14.57 4.08 -6.42
CA ASN A 120 -15.77 3.55 -7.05
C ASN A 120 -15.53 2.17 -7.70
N ASP A 121 -15.05 1.20 -6.91
CA ASP A 121 -14.72 -0.18 -7.33
C ASP A 121 -13.66 -0.32 -8.43
N ARG A 122 -12.92 0.76 -8.74
CA ARG A 122 -11.83 0.74 -9.71
C ARG A 122 -10.49 0.87 -9.01
N LEU A 123 -9.63 -0.11 -9.20
CA LEU A 123 -8.24 -0.08 -8.77
C LEU A 123 -7.54 1.08 -9.48
N MET A 124 -6.90 1.96 -8.70
CA MET A 124 -6.22 3.14 -9.22
C MET A 124 -4.73 3.16 -8.90
N LEU A 125 -4.36 2.66 -7.74
CA LEU A 125 -2.97 2.65 -7.28
C LEU A 125 -2.74 1.38 -6.46
N ALA A 126 -1.61 0.74 -6.65
CA ALA A 126 -1.13 -0.29 -5.76
C ALA A 126 0.17 0.18 -5.10
N VAL A 127 0.32 -0.11 -3.81
CA VAL A 127 1.41 0.41 -2.96
C VAL A 127 2.00 -0.73 -2.16
N TYR A 128 3.32 -0.79 -2.10
CA TYR A 128 4.08 -1.67 -1.21
C TYR A 128 4.81 -0.83 -0.16
N LEU A 129 4.70 -1.25 1.10
CA LEU A 129 5.36 -0.61 2.22
C LEU A 129 6.64 -1.34 2.62
N GLU A 130 7.69 -0.58 2.84
CA GLU A 130 8.98 -1.04 3.33
C GLU A 130 9.51 -0.10 4.39
N ASN A 131 9.87 -0.65 5.56
CA ASN A 131 10.45 0.11 6.67
C ASN A 131 9.65 1.37 7.07
N GLY A 132 8.32 1.30 7.02
CA GLY A 132 7.43 2.43 7.37
C GLY A 132 7.33 3.53 6.30
N LYS A 133 7.80 3.26 5.09
CA LYS A 133 7.73 4.15 3.92
C LYS A 133 7.16 3.42 2.71
N ILE A 134 6.85 4.16 1.66
CA ILE A 134 6.48 3.62 0.35
C ILE A 134 7.75 3.05 -0.29
N GLY A 135 7.84 1.72 -0.42
CA GLY A 135 8.97 1.06 -1.09
C GLY A 135 8.73 0.88 -2.59
N SER A 136 7.47 0.83 -3.01
CA SER A 136 7.07 0.80 -4.42
C SER A 136 5.62 1.27 -4.55
N PHE A 137 5.29 1.88 -5.68
CA PHE A 137 3.92 2.21 -6.04
C PHE A 137 3.74 2.05 -7.55
N THR A 138 2.55 1.64 -7.99
CA THR A 138 2.27 1.43 -9.41
C THR A 138 0.87 1.89 -9.75
N LEU A 139 0.77 2.70 -10.81
CA LEU A 139 -0.48 3.12 -11.39
C LEU A 139 -1.06 1.95 -12.19
N VAL A 140 -2.26 1.53 -11.86
CA VAL A 140 -2.92 0.42 -12.57
C VAL A 140 -3.73 1.01 -13.71
N SER A 141 -3.10 1.12 -14.89
CA SER A 141 -3.77 1.64 -16.08
C SER A 141 -4.78 0.65 -16.65
N LYS A 142 -5.84 1.17 -17.30
CA LYS A 142 -6.86 0.34 -17.94
C LYS A 142 -6.28 -0.38 -19.15
N GLY A 143 -6.11 -1.69 -19.03
CA GLY A 143 -5.92 -2.59 -20.17
C GLY A 143 -5.03 -3.78 -19.82
N ASN A 144 -5.62 -4.91 -19.42
CA ASN A 144 -5.04 -6.27 -19.35
C ASN A 144 -3.61 -6.50 -18.81
N ASN A 145 -2.94 -5.49 -18.26
CA ASN A 145 -1.55 -5.59 -17.83
C ASN A 145 -1.49 -5.79 -16.31
N LEU A 146 -0.65 -6.72 -15.89
CA LEU A 146 -0.40 -7.02 -14.48
C LEU A 146 0.11 -5.78 -13.75
N ALA A 147 -0.29 -5.62 -12.49
CA ALA A 147 0.34 -4.64 -11.61
C ALA A 147 1.74 -5.14 -11.25
N HIS A 148 2.79 -4.47 -11.75
CA HIS A 148 4.18 -4.78 -11.43
C HIS A 148 4.68 -3.86 -10.30
N PHE A 149 5.19 -4.46 -9.22
CA PHE A 149 5.79 -3.75 -8.09
C PHE A 149 7.32 -3.72 -8.23
N VAL A 150 7.82 -2.64 -8.83
CA VAL A 150 9.27 -2.36 -8.91
C VAL A 150 9.66 -1.48 -7.72
N THR A 151 10.59 -1.95 -6.89
CA THR A 151 11.23 -1.14 -5.83
C THR A 151 12.22 -0.17 -6.46
N TYR A 152 12.30 1.05 -5.91
CA TYR A 152 13.08 2.16 -6.47
C TYR A 152 14.35 2.46 -5.68
#